data_AF-A0A375HI83-F1
#
_entry.id   AF-A0A375HI83-F1
#
_cell.length_a   1.000
_cell.length_b   1.000
_cell.length_c   1.000
_cell.angle_alpha   90.00
_cell.angle_beta   90.00
_cell.angle_gamma   90.00
#
_symmetry.space_group_name_H-M   'P 1'
#
loop_
_entity.id
_entity.type
_entity.pdbx_description
1 polymer ?
#
loop_
_entity_poly.entity_id
_entity_poly.type
_entity_poly.pdbx_seq_one_letter_code
_entity_poly.pdbx_strand_id
1 'polypeptide(L)'
;MQRLLLGIDWLSTFVGQAASWLIIGLTLMISYEVFSRYALGAPHAWVFDASNMLYGTLFMLAGAYTLAKRGHVRGDILYGFLSPRVQAGIDLVLYLAFFFPGVIALAWAGIDFFEVSLAQNEHSSIAADGPPIYPFKAVIPVAGALLLLQGVAETIRCVMCLRSGHWPLREGDVEEVDVDKLKEMVQGTPTAELAEAPPPRDNPPGAGR
;
A
#
# COMPACT_ATOMS: atom_id res chain seq x y z
N MET A 1 6.14 -16.34 -13.66
CA MET A 1 6.07 -14.87 -13.52
C MET A 1 4.85 -14.44 -12.71
N GLN A 2 3.62 -14.72 -13.17
CA GLN A 2 2.40 -14.25 -12.51
C GLN A 2 2.23 -14.75 -11.06
N ARG A 3 2.56 -16.02 -10.76
CA ARG A 3 2.53 -16.54 -9.39
C ARG A 3 3.46 -15.81 -8.42
N LEU A 4 4.61 -15.32 -8.91
CA LEU A 4 5.56 -14.58 -8.09
C LEU A 4 5.04 -13.16 -7.79
N LEU A 5 4.44 -12.51 -8.79
CA LEU A 5 3.81 -11.19 -8.62
C LEU A 5 2.64 -11.24 -7.63
N LEU A 6 1.81 -12.29 -7.72
CA LEU A 6 0.70 -12.51 -6.80
C LEU A 6 1.20 -12.83 -5.38
N GLY A 7 2.29 -13.61 -5.25
CA GLY A 7 2.90 -13.86 -3.94
C GLY A 7 3.43 -12.59 -3.26
N ILE A 8 4.00 -11.67 -4.03
CA ILE A 8 4.45 -10.37 -3.54
C ILE A 8 3.25 -9.49 -3.15
N ASP A 9 2.22 -9.40 -3.99
CA ASP A 9 1.01 -8.65 -3.67
C ASP A 9 0.32 -9.20 -2.42
N TRP A 10 0.26 -10.52 -2.27
CA TRP A 10 -0.30 -11.18 -1.09
C TRP A 10 0.48 -10.81 0.16
N LEU A 11 1.81 -10.86 0.11
CA LEU A 11 2.66 -10.50 1.25
C LEU A 11 2.44 -9.02 1.64
N SER A 12 2.46 -8.11 0.68
CA SER A 12 2.17 -6.69 0.89
C SER A 12 0.77 -6.48 1.47
N THR A 13 -0.20 -7.23 0.96
CA THR A 13 -1.60 -7.17 1.43
C THR A 13 -1.71 -7.66 2.88
N PHE A 14 -1.12 -8.80 3.18
CA PHE A 14 -1.11 -9.42 4.50
C PHE A 14 -0.43 -8.51 5.53
N VAL A 15 0.75 -7.97 5.23
CA VAL A 15 1.47 -7.09 6.16
C VAL A 15 0.66 -5.81 6.42
N GLY A 16 0.09 -5.19 5.38
CA GLY A 16 -0.76 -4.00 5.58
C GLY A 16 -2.01 -4.28 6.41
N GLN A 17 -2.68 -5.42 6.16
CA GLN A 17 -3.83 -5.84 6.96
C GLN A 17 -3.46 -6.19 8.40
N ALA A 18 -2.33 -6.87 8.63
CA ALA A 18 -1.83 -7.14 9.97
C ALA A 18 -1.48 -5.82 10.70
N ALA A 19 -0.81 -4.89 10.02
CA ALA A 19 -0.50 -3.57 10.56
C ALA A 19 -1.76 -2.76 10.86
N SER A 20 -2.86 -2.92 10.11
CA SER A 20 -4.11 -2.21 10.35
C SER A 20 -4.68 -2.41 11.76
N TRP A 21 -4.42 -3.56 12.40
CA TRP A 21 -4.85 -3.84 13.78
C TRP A 21 -4.21 -2.89 14.80
N LEU A 22 -3.07 -2.26 14.47
CA LEU A 22 -2.45 -1.23 15.29
C LEU A 22 -3.38 -0.03 15.51
N ILE A 23 -4.32 0.24 14.59
CA ILE A 23 -5.30 1.33 14.79
C ILE A 23 -6.22 1.07 15.99
N ILE A 24 -6.57 -0.19 16.24
CA ILE A 24 -7.40 -0.58 17.38
C ILE A 24 -6.58 -0.39 18.65
N GLY A 25 -5.33 -0.86 18.67
CA GLY A 25 -4.40 -0.64 19.78
C GLY A 25 -4.20 0.84 20.09
N LEU A 26 -3.97 1.66 19.06
CA LEU A 26 -3.84 3.12 19.15
C LEU A 26 -5.09 3.75 19.76
N THR A 27 -6.27 3.38 19.26
CA THR A 27 -7.56 3.91 19.74
C THR A 27 -7.79 3.56 21.21
N LEU A 28 -7.53 2.32 21.61
CA LEU A 28 -7.64 1.88 23.00
C LEU A 28 -6.66 2.63 23.90
N MET A 29 -5.42 2.80 23.46
CA MET A 29 -4.39 3.49 24.23
C MET A 29 -4.72 4.97 24.45
N ILE A 30 -5.17 5.68 23.41
CA ILE A 30 -5.60 7.08 23.53
C ILE A 30 -6.85 7.18 24.41
N SER A 31 -7.82 6.28 24.22
CA SER A 31 -9.06 6.27 25.03
C SER A 31 -8.75 6.04 26.52
N TYR A 32 -7.82 5.13 26.81
CA TYR A 32 -7.34 4.87 28.17
C TYR A 32 -6.65 6.11 28.76
N GLU A 33 -5.77 6.79 28.02
CA GLU A 33 -5.08 7.98 28.51
C GLU A 33 -6.05 9.14 28.77
N VAL A 34 -7.03 9.35 27.88
CA VAL A 34 -8.10 10.34 28.11
C VAL A 34 -8.87 9.99 29.39
N PHE A 35 -9.27 8.72 29.55
CA PHE A 35 -9.95 8.29 30.77
C PHE A 35 -9.08 8.47 32.02
N SER A 36 -7.82 8.03 31.99
CA SER A 36 -6.90 8.13 33.13
C SER A 36 -6.66 9.58 33.54
N ARG A 37 -6.53 10.49 32.57
CA ARG A 37 -6.34 11.91 32.81
C ARG A 37 -7.56 12.57 33.45
N TYR A 38 -8.75 12.31 32.93
CA TYR A 38 -9.95 13.05 33.34
C TYR A 38 -10.73 12.36 34.47
N ALA A 39 -10.74 11.03 34.53
CA ALA A 39 -11.47 10.28 35.55
C ALA A 39 -10.59 9.90 36.74
N LEU A 40 -9.32 9.56 36.51
CA LEU A 40 -8.40 9.09 37.57
C LEU A 40 -7.44 10.18 38.06
N GLY A 41 -7.33 11.31 37.33
CA GLY A 41 -6.37 12.37 37.63
C GLY A 41 -4.90 11.94 37.51
N ALA A 42 -4.63 10.86 36.77
CA ALA A 42 -3.31 10.24 36.63
C ALA A 42 -2.87 10.25 35.15
N PRO A 43 -2.24 11.34 34.66
CA PRO A 43 -1.78 11.43 33.27
C PRO A 43 -0.48 10.65 33.04
N HIS A 44 -0.32 10.07 31.84
CA HIS A 44 0.90 9.37 31.44
C HIS A 44 1.58 10.08 30.26
N ALA A 45 2.74 10.69 30.51
CA ALA A 45 3.46 11.46 29.49
C ALA A 45 3.92 10.59 28.29
N TRP A 46 4.36 9.35 28.56
CA TRP A 46 4.87 8.43 27.54
C TRP A 46 3.83 7.98 26.51
N VAL A 47 2.53 8.09 26.82
CA VAL A 47 1.45 7.65 25.92
C VAL A 47 1.45 8.48 24.63
N PHE A 48 1.81 9.76 24.71
CA PHE A 48 1.94 10.59 23.52
C PHE A 48 3.01 10.05 22.57
N ASP A 49 4.20 9.73 23.09
CA ASP A 49 5.28 9.14 22.31
C ASP A 49 4.90 7.81 21.69
N ALA A 50 4.40 6.89 22.52
CA ALA A 50 4.03 5.56 22.07
C ALA A 50 2.90 5.61 21.02
N SER A 51 1.97 6.55 21.13
CA SER A 51 0.86 6.69 20.16
C SER A 51 1.38 7.20 18.81
N ASN A 52 2.32 8.14 18.79
CA ASN A 52 2.99 8.58 17.58
C ASN A 52 3.81 7.45 16.94
N MET A 53 4.53 6.66 17.74
CA MET A 53 5.30 5.52 17.24
C MET A 53 4.39 4.44 16.64
N LEU A 54 3.26 4.12 17.28
CA LEU A 54 2.27 3.19 16.75
C LEU A 54 1.64 3.69 15.45
N TYR A 55 1.26 4.98 15.42
CA TYR A 55 0.68 5.60 14.22
C TYR A 55 1.67 5.61 13.05
N GLY A 56 2.92 6.01 13.30
CA GLY A 56 3.97 5.96 12.29
C GLY A 56 4.26 4.54 11.81
N THR A 57 4.24 3.54 12.70
CA THR A 57 4.44 2.13 12.35
C THR A 57 3.33 1.64 11.42
N LEU A 58 2.08 1.90 11.79
CA LEU A 58 0.90 1.62 10.97
C LEU A 58 1.06 2.23 9.56
N PHE A 59 1.38 3.52 9.49
CA PHE A 59 1.48 4.24 8.22
C PHE A 59 2.60 3.70 7.34
N MET A 60 3.79 3.48 7.89
CA MET A 60 4.94 2.97 7.14
C MET A 60 4.70 1.56 6.60
N LEU A 61 4.16 0.65 7.41
CA LEU A 61 3.86 -0.72 6.99
C LEU A 61 2.71 -0.79 5.97
N ALA A 62 1.78 0.17 6.01
CA ALA A 62 0.71 0.28 5.01
C ALA A 62 1.21 0.78 3.63
N GLY A 63 2.43 1.32 3.52
CA GLY A 63 2.95 1.86 2.26
C GLY A 63 2.99 0.84 1.12
N ALA A 64 3.52 -0.36 1.37
CA ALA A 64 3.60 -1.43 0.38
C ALA A 64 2.20 -1.97 -0.01
N TYR A 65 1.30 -2.08 0.96
CA TYR A 65 -0.12 -2.39 0.72
C TYR A 65 -0.77 -1.38 -0.22
N THR A 66 -0.62 -0.10 0.07
CA THR A 66 -1.21 0.98 -0.73
C THR A 66 -0.62 1.00 -2.14
N LEU A 67 0.66 0.68 -2.30
CA LEU A 67 1.29 0.54 -3.61
C LEU A 67 0.71 -0.64 -4.41
N ALA A 68 0.57 -1.82 -3.77
CA ALA A 68 -0.03 -3.00 -4.38
C ALA A 68 -1.47 -2.73 -4.87
N LYS A 69 -2.25 -1.98 -4.09
CA LYS A 69 -3.64 -1.62 -4.41
C LYS A 69 -3.79 -0.36 -5.27
N ARG A 70 -2.69 0.24 -5.75
CA ARG A 70 -2.71 1.51 -6.51
C ARG A 70 -3.41 2.67 -5.77
N GLY A 71 -3.48 2.62 -4.44
CA GLY A 71 -4.18 3.61 -3.61
C GLY A 71 -3.41 4.91 -3.37
N HIS A 72 -2.22 5.06 -3.94
CA HIS A 72 -1.51 6.35 -3.89
C HIS A 72 -2.22 7.34 -4.81
N VAL A 73 -2.47 8.55 -4.33
CA VAL A 73 -3.08 9.62 -5.13
C VAL A 73 -2.21 9.88 -6.36
N ARG A 74 -2.77 9.66 -7.54
CA ARG A 74 -2.12 9.88 -8.84
C ARG A 74 -2.71 11.13 -9.50
N GLY A 75 -1.91 11.78 -10.34
CA GLY A 75 -2.38 12.88 -11.19
C GLY A 75 -3.18 12.32 -12.36
N ASP A 76 -4.43 11.93 -12.12
CA ASP A 76 -5.17 11.04 -13.04
C ASP A 76 -5.70 11.72 -14.31
N ILE A 77 -5.81 13.06 -14.33
CA ILE A 77 -6.41 13.76 -15.49
C ILE A 77 -5.59 13.52 -16.76
N LEU A 78 -4.28 13.77 -16.74
CA LEU A 78 -3.46 13.60 -17.93
C LEU A 78 -3.15 12.13 -18.21
N TYR A 79 -2.97 11.33 -17.15
CA TYR A 79 -2.61 9.92 -17.25
C TYR A 79 -3.74 9.08 -17.90
N GLY A 80 -5.01 9.39 -17.58
CA GLY A 80 -6.17 8.67 -18.10
C GLY A 80 -6.36 8.76 -19.62
N PHE A 81 -5.85 9.82 -20.27
CA PHE A 81 -5.95 9.97 -21.73
C PHE A 81 -4.83 9.24 -22.51
N LEU A 82 -3.81 8.72 -21.84
CA LEU A 82 -2.66 8.10 -22.48
C LEU A 82 -2.91 6.63 -22.79
N SER A 83 -2.34 6.14 -23.89
CA SER A 83 -2.39 4.70 -24.20
C SER A 83 -1.66 3.88 -23.13
N PRO A 84 -2.05 2.60 -22.89
CA PRO A 84 -1.44 1.75 -21.87
C PRO A 84 0.10 1.66 -21.96
N ARG A 85 0.64 1.69 -23.18
CA ARG A 85 2.09 1.66 -23.40
C ARG A 85 2.78 2.95 -22.97
N VAL A 86 2.18 4.11 -23.23
CA VAL A 86 2.74 5.39 -22.80
C VAL A 86 2.67 5.53 -21.29
N GLN A 87 1.53 5.15 -20.70
CA GLN A 87 1.35 5.04 -19.25
C GLN A 87 2.45 4.18 -18.60
N ALA A 88 2.64 2.95 -19.11
CA ALA A 88 3.65 2.03 -18.60
C ALA A 88 5.09 2.53 -18.79
N GLY A 89 5.36 3.29 -19.87
CA GLY A 89 6.65 3.93 -20.10
C GLY A 89 6.95 5.02 -19.07
N ILE A 90 5.97 5.88 -18.79
CA ILE A 90 6.08 6.93 -17.76
C ILE A 90 6.26 6.29 -16.38
N ASP A 91 5.39 5.35 -16.01
CA ASP A 91 5.48 4.64 -14.73
C ASP A 91 6.85 3.96 -14.57
N LEU A 92 7.37 3.31 -15.61
CA LEU A 92 8.69 2.67 -15.58
C LEU A 92 9.82 3.68 -15.32
N VAL A 93 9.81 4.83 -16.00
CA VAL A 93 10.80 5.89 -15.77
C VAL A 93 10.69 6.43 -14.36
N LEU A 94 9.48 6.67 -13.86
CA LEU A 94 9.26 7.15 -12.49
C LEU A 94 9.73 6.15 -11.44
N TYR A 95 9.49 4.85 -11.67
CA TYR A 95 10.00 3.80 -10.79
C TYR A 95 11.53 3.81 -10.74
N LEU A 96 12.20 3.86 -11.89
CA LEU A 96 13.66 3.78 -11.97
C LEU A 96 14.37 5.05 -11.50
N ALA A 97 13.85 6.23 -11.85
CA ALA A 97 14.52 7.51 -11.60
C ALA A 97 14.20 8.09 -10.21
N PHE A 98 13.01 7.83 -9.66
CA PHE A 98 12.56 8.45 -8.41
C PHE A 98 12.24 7.44 -7.33
N PHE A 99 11.45 6.40 -7.63
CA PHE A 99 11.02 5.45 -6.61
C PHE A 99 12.19 4.63 -6.04
N PHE A 100 12.94 3.91 -6.89
CA PHE A 100 14.03 3.06 -6.40
C PHE A 100 15.13 3.85 -5.69
N PRO A 101 15.66 4.95 -6.26
CA PRO A 101 16.67 5.74 -5.56
C PRO A 101 16.15 6.28 -4.22
N GLY A 102 14.92 6.78 -4.19
CA GLY A 102 14.31 7.33 -2.97
C GLY A 102 14.08 6.28 -1.90
N VAL A 103 13.49 5.13 -2.25
CA VAL A 103 13.17 4.08 -1.28
C VAL A 103 14.44 3.33 -0.83
N ILE A 104 15.44 3.16 -1.70
CA ILE A 104 16.75 2.61 -1.31
C ILE A 104 17.42 3.55 -0.31
N ALA A 105 17.45 4.86 -0.59
CA ALA A 105 18.01 5.84 0.33
C ALA A 105 17.28 5.85 1.68
N LEU A 106 15.94 5.78 1.66
CA LEU A 106 15.11 5.66 2.87
C LEU A 106 15.46 4.40 3.67
N ALA A 107 15.57 3.25 3.02
CA ALA A 107 15.86 1.98 3.68
C ALA A 107 17.28 1.98 4.28
N TRP A 108 18.27 2.49 3.53
CA TRP A 108 19.64 2.61 4.00
C TRP A 108 19.73 3.54 5.21
N ALA A 109 19.23 4.77 5.10
CA ALA A 109 19.20 5.71 6.22
C ALA A 109 18.44 5.14 7.43
N GLY A 110 17.40 4.35 7.18
CA GLY A 110 16.65 3.63 8.21
C GLY A 110 17.50 2.61 8.99
N ILE A 111 18.41 1.90 8.32
CA ILE A 111 19.37 0.99 8.97
C ILE A 111 20.31 1.80 9.87
N ASP A 112 20.93 2.86 9.33
CA ASP A 112 21.87 3.70 10.08
C ASP A 112 21.19 4.30 11.33
N PHE A 113 19.97 4.81 11.17
CA PHE A 113 19.19 5.35 12.30
C PHE A 113 18.87 4.29 13.35
N PHE A 114 18.51 3.08 12.93
CA PHE A 114 18.23 1.99 13.86
C PHE A 114 19.48 1.57 14.63
N GLU A 115 20.61 1.35 13.96
CA GLU A 115 21.86 0.90 14.58
C GLU A 115 22.36 1.90 15.62
N VAL A 116 22.37 3.19 15.26
CA VAL A 116 22.76 4.28 16.16
C VAL A 116 21.83 4.36 17.37
N SER A 117 20.51 4.19 17.16
CA SER A 117 19.51 4.23 18.22
C SER A 117 19.63 3.05 19.19
N LEU A 118 19.86 1.85 18.64
CA LEU A 118 20.03 0.63 19.40
C LEU A 118 21.32 0.66 20.23
N ALA A 119 22.44 1.09 19.63
CA ALA A 119 23.72 1.18 20.33
C ALA A 119 23.68 2.15 21.53
N GLN A 120 22.83 3.17 21.47
CA GLN A 120 22.68 4.16 22.53
C GLN A 120 21.57 3.83 23.55
N ASN A 121 20.79 2.75 23.33
CA ASN A 121 19.51 2.55 24.03
C ASN A 121 18.68 3.84 24.06
N GLU A 122 18.42 4.40 22.88
CA GLU A 122 17.76 5.70 22.76
C GLU A 122 16.30 5.63 23.21
N HIS A 123 15.91 6.58 24.05
CA HIS A 123 14.54 6.82 24.51
C HIS A 123 14.02 8.13 23.94
N SER A 124 12.69 8.29 23.88
CA SER A 124 12.11 9.56 23.43
C SER A 124 12.50 10.72 24.34
N SER A 125 12.88 11.82 23.72
CA SER A 125 13.20 13.07 24.39
C SER A 125 12.00 14.01 24.54
N ILE A 126 10.80 13.62 24.05
CA ILE A 126 9.59 14.43 24.17
C ILE A 126 9.05 14.36 25.60
N ALA A 127 8.92 13.15 26.15
CA ALA A 127 8.63 12.93 27.56
C ALA A 127 9.92 12.68 28.36
N ALA A 128 9.95 13.14 29.62
CA ALA A 128 11.10 12.92 30.52
C ALA A 128 11.38 11.43 30.81
N ASP A 129 10.33 10.59 30.73
CA ASP A 129 10.39 9.12 30.83
C ASP A 129 9.84 8.51 29.53
N GLY A 130 10.44 8.88 28.41
CA GLY A 130 10.03 8.44 27.08
C GLY A 130 10.27 6.94 26.86
N PRO A 131 9.43 6.25 26.08
CA PRO A 131 9.63 4.85 25.75
C PRO A 131 10.88 4.68 24.86
N PRO A 132 11.45 3.46 24.79
CA PRO A 132 12.57 3.17 23.90
C PRO A 132 12.18 3.37 22.42
N ILE A 133 12.96 4.14 21.67
CA ILE A 133 12.64 4.53 20.27
C ILE A 133 13.17 3.54 19.23
N TYR A 134 14.25 2.83 19.53
CA TYR A 134 14.90 1.95 18.56
C TYR A 134 13.96 0.92 17.89
N PRO A 135 12.93 0.33 18.55
CA PRO A 135 12.03 -0.60 17.86
C PRO A 135 11.21 0.08 16.75
N PHE A 136 10.84 1.34 16.95
CA PHE A 136 10.13 2.13 15.95
C PHE A 136 11.04 2.49 14.77
N LYS A 137 12.30 2.87 15.03
CA LYS A 137 13.27 3.15 13.96
C LYS A 137 13.57 1.90 13.12
N ALA A 138 13.54 0.70 13.72
CA ALA A 138 13.66 -0.56 12.99
C ALA A 138 12.55 -0.80 11.95
N VAL A 139 11.39 -0.15 12.10
CA VAL A 139 10.28 -0.26 11.14
C VAL A 139 10.63 0.41 9.82
N ILE A 140 11.46 1.46 9.82
CA ILE A 140 11.84 2.22 8.61
C ILE A 140 12.48 1.30 7.55
N PRO A 141 13.57 0.55 7.84
CA PRO A 141 14.16 -0.34 6.85
C PRO A 141 13.26 -1.51 6.48
N VAL A 142 12.42 -2.00 7.39
CA VAL A 142 11.45 -3.07 7.10
C VAL A 142 10.39 -2.59 6.10
N ALA A 143 9.80 -1.42 6.33
CA ALA A 143 8.84 -0.81 5.42
C ALA A 143 9.48 -0.47 4.07
N GLY A 144 10.71 0.04 4.08
CA GLY A 144 11.50 0.29 2.87
C GLY A 144 11.72 -1.00 2.06
N ALA A 145 12.11 -2.10 2.70
CA ALA A 145 12.29 -3.39 2.04
C ALA A 145 10.99 -3.92 1.42
N LEU A 146 9.86 -3.81 2.11
CA LEU A 146 8.54 -4.17 1.58
C LEU A 146 8.14 -3.31 0.38
N LEU A 147 8.38 -2.00 0.45
CA LEU A 147 8.15 -1.09 -0.68
C LEU A 147 9.03 -1.43 -1.88
N LEU A 148 10.31 -1.75 -1.68
CA LEU A 148 11.21 -2.16 -2.77
C LEU A 148 10.73 -3.44 -3.42
N LEU A 149 10.33 -4.44 -2.62
CA LEU A 149 9.79 -5.69 -3.13
C LEU A 149 8.53 -5.46 -3.97
N GLN A 150 7.60 -4.64 -3.49
CA GLN A 150 6.40 -4.27 -4.23
C GLN A 150 6.73 -3.44 -5.49
N GLY A 151 7.69 -2.53 -5.42
CA GLY A 151 8.15 -1.72 -6.55
C GLY A 151 8.75 -2.57 -7.67
N VAL A 152 9.45 -3.65 -7.34
CA VAL A 152 9.93 -4.64 -8.33
C VAL A 152 8.74 -5.31 -9.04
N ALA A 153 7.71 -5.72 -8.29
CA ALA A 153 6.51 -6.30 -8.89
C ALA A 153 5.82 -5.32 -9.86
N GLU A 154 5.70 -4.05 -9.48
CA GLU A 154 5.12 -3.00 -10.33
C GLU A 154 5.96 -2.70 -11.57
N THR A 155 7.28 -2.67 -11.42
CA THR A 155 8.21 -2.49 -12.54
C THR A 155 8.08 -3.62 -13.57
N ILE A 156 7.96 -4.87 -13.10
CA ILE A 156 7.73 -6.03 -13.97
C ILE A 156 6.39 -5.87 -14.71
N ARG A 157 5.32 -5.42 -14.05
CA ARG A 157 4.02 -5.15 -14.68
C ARG A 157 4.12 -4.09 -15.77
N CYS A 158 4.88 -3.02 -15.55
CA CYS A 158 5.12 -1.99 -16.55
C CYS A 158 5.85 -2.56 -17.78
N VAL A 159 6.90 -3.37 -17.58
CA VAL A 159 7.62 -4.04 -18.68
C VAL A 159 6.71 -5.01 -19.44
N MET A 160 5.84 -5.74 -18.74
CA MET A 160 4.85 -6.61 -19.38
C MET A 160 3.87 -5.80 -20.25
N CYS A 161 3.33 -4.70 -19.73
CA CYS A 161 2.40 -3.83 -20.45
C CYS A 161 3.05 -3.18 -21.69
N LEU A 162 4.32 -2.77 -21.60
CA LEU A 162 5.06 -2.26 -22.76
C LEU A 162 5.14 -3.29 -23.89
N ARG A 163 5.31 -4.58 -23.56
CA ARG A 163 5.39 -5.68 -24.54
C ARG A 163 4.01 -6.06 -25.08
N SER A 164 3.05 -6.35 -24.21
CA SER A 164 1.72 -6.88 -24.59
C SER A 164 0.73 -5.80 -25.03
N GLY A 165 0.96 -4.53 -24.66
CA GLY A 165 0.02 -3.44 -24.84
C GLY A 165 -1.15 -3.42 -23.83
N HIS A 166 -1.20 -4.39 -22.90
CA HIS A 166 -2.30 -4.57 -21.95
C HIS A 166 -1.76 -4.73 -20.53
N TRP A 167 -2.43 -4.15 -19.53
CA TRP A 167 -2.06 -4.30 -18.14
C TRP A 167 -2.35 -5.72 -17.64
N PRO A 168 -1.42 -6.38 -16.92
CA PRO A 168 -1.68 -7.66 -16.29
C PRO A 168 -2.66 -7.52 -15.11
N LEU A 169 -3.51 -8.53 -14.92
CA LEU A 169 -4.50 -8.64 -13.85
C LEU A 169 -3.87 -8.52 -12.45
N ARG A 170 -4.58 -7.87 -11.52
CA ARG A 170 -4.19 -7.68 -10.12
C ARG A 170 -5.21 -8.29 -9.16
N GLU A 171 -4.74 -8.67 -7.97
CA GLU A 171 -5.63 -9.07 -6.87
C GLU A 171 -6.39 -7.86 -6.35
N GLY A 172 -7.68 -7.77 -6.69
CA GLY A 172 -8.56 -6.68 -6.30
C GLY A 172 -8.96 -5.73 -7.44
N ASP A 173 -8.67 -6.07 -8.70
CA ASP A 173 -9.41 -5.52 -9.85
C ASP A 173 -10.84 -6.07 -9.77
N VAL A 174 -11.63 -5.63 -8.78
CA VAL A 174 -13.08 -5.66 -8.90
C VAL A 174 -13.35 -4.75 -10.07
N GLU A 175 -13.77 -5.29 -11.21
CA GLU A 175 -14.37 -4.48 -12.27
C GLU A 175 -15.38 -3.58 -11.57
N GLU A 176 -15.09 -2.28 -11.51
CA GLU A 176 -16.11 -1.32 -11.10
C GLU A 176 -17.29 -1.64 -11.98
N VAL A 177 -18.38 -2.09 -11.35
CA VAL A 177 -19.52 -2.50 -12.12
C VAL A 177 -20.04 -1.23 -12.74
N ASP A 178 -19.77 -1.09 -14.03
CA ASP A 178 -20.13 0.06 -14.81
C ASP A 178 -21.64 0.23 -14.65
N VAL A 179 -22.02 1.23 -13.86
CA VAL A 179 -23.38 1.42 -13.37
C VAL A 179 -24.31 1.64 -14.56
N ASP A 180 -23.76 2.12 -15.68
CA ASP A 180 -24.49 2.33 -16.92
C ASP A 180 -24.70 1.00 -17.67
N LYS A 181 -23.71 0.11 -17.74
CA LYS A 181 -23.91 -1.29 -18.20
C LYS A 181 -24.93 -2.06 -17.35
N LEU A 182 -24.88 -1.90 -16.03
CA LEU A 182 -25.86 -2.52 -15.12
C LEU A 182 -27.28 -1.99 -15.37
N LYS A 183 -27.43 -0.67 -15.57
CA LYS A 183 -28.72 -0.07 -15.92
C LYS A 183 -29.23 -0.59 -17.26
N GLU A 184 -28.37 -0.73 -18.26
CA GLU A 184 -28.73 -1.29 -19.57
C GLU A 184 -29.19 -2.75 -19.49
N MET A 185 -28.49 -3.59 -18.71
CA MET A 185 -28.88 -4.98 -18.46
C MET A 185 -30.21 -5.11 -17.71
N VAL A 186 -30.49 -4.20 -16.76
CA VAL A 186 -31.74 -4.19 -15.98
C VAL A 186 -32.91 -3.61 -16.79
N GLN A 187 -32.64 -2.67 -17.71
CA GLN A 187 -33.66 -1.99 -18.51
C GLN A 187 -34.00 -2.68 -19.84
N GLY A 188 -33.30 -3.78 -20.20
CA GLY A 188 -33.71 -4.67 -21.29
C GLY A 188 -33.93 -3.97 -22.64
N THR A 189 -33.18 -2.91 -22.96
CA THR A 189 -33.31 -2.20 -24.23
C THR A 189 -32.33 -2.79 -25.24
N PRO A 190 -32.78 -3.44 -26.33
CA PRO A 190 -31.89 -3.99 -27.33
C PRO A 190 -31.46 -2.88 -28.29
N THR A 191 -30.27 -2.33 -28.09
CA THR A 191 -29.66 -1.43 -29.07
C THR A 191 -28.82 -2.27 -30.05
N ALA A 192 -29.07 -2.06 -31.34
CA ALA A 192 -28.60 -2.85 -32.48
C ALA A 192 -27.08 -2.79 -32.78
N GLU A 193 -26.23 -2.50 -31.79
CA GLU A 193 -24.76 -2.42 -31.96
C GLU A 193 -24.01 -3.73 -31.66
N LEU A 194 -24.72 -4.80 -31.30
CA LEU A 194 -24.12 -6.12 -31.03
C LEU A 194 -23.72 -6.92 -32.29
N ALA A 195 -23.76 -6.34 -33.50
CA ALA A 195 -23.42 -7.05 -34.73
C ALA A 195 -21.92 -7.06 -35.08
N GLU A 196 -21.07 -6.27 -34.40
CA GLU A 196 -19.68 -6.06 -34.85
C GLU A 196 -18.59 -6.46 -33.84
N ALA A 197 -18.94 -6.90 -32.63
CA ALA A 197 -17.96 -7.40 -31.67
C ALA A 197 -17.74 -8.92 -31.83
N PRO A 198 -16.49 -9.40 -32.02
CA PRO A 198 -16.22 -10.83 -32.08
C PRO A 198 -16.60 -11.49 -30.75
N PRO A 199 -17.17 -12.71 -30.78
CA PRO A 199 -17.79 -13.32 -29.59
C PRO A 199 -16.78 -13.50 -28.45
N PRO A 200 -17.21 -13.27 -27.19
CA PRO A 200 -16.39 -13.54 -26.03
C PRO A 200 -16.01 -15.03 -26.00
N ARG A 201 -14.72 -15.31 -25.80
CA ARG A 201 -14.25 -16.68 -25.63
C ARG A 201 -14.79 -17.20 -24.29
N ASP A 202 -15.76 -18.10 -24.37
CA ASP A 202 -16.26 -18.88 -23.24
C ASP A 202 -15.08 -19.49 -22.46
N ASN A 203 -14.88 -19.02 -21.23
CA ASN A 203 -14.03 -19.71 -20.28
C ASN A 203 -14.95 -20.67 -19.49
N PRO A 204 -14.64 -21.98 -19.42
CA PRO A 204 -15.53 -22.93 -18.79
C PRO A 204 -15.73 -22.62 -17.29
N PRO A 205 -16.93 -22.85 -16.74
CA PRO A 205 -17.24 -22.55 -15.36
C PRO A 205 -16.57 -23.59 -14.46
N GLY A 206 -15.55 -23.18 -13.69
CA GLY A 206 -15.01 -24.01 -12.62
C GLY A 206 -13.57 -23.71 -12.21
N ALA A 207 -13.39 -22.75 -11.29
CA ALA A 207 -12.30 -22.77 -10.31
C ALA A 207 -12.56 -21.70 -9.23
N GLY A 208 -13.65 -21.87 -8.48
CA GLY A 208 -13.74 -21.27 -7.15
C GLY A 208 -12.94 -22.13 -6.17
N ARG A 209 -11.96 -21.52 -5.50
CA ARG A 209 -11.51 -21.73 -4.12
C ARG A 209 -10.32 -20.84 -3.81
#